data_AF-A0A9N9J917-F1
#
_entry.id   AF-A0A9N9J917-F1
#
_cell.length_a   1.000
_cell.length_b   1.000
_cell.length_c   1.000
_cell.angle_alpha   90.00
_cell.angle_beta   90.00
_cell.angle_gamma   90.00
#
_symmetry.space_group_name_H-M   'P 1'
#
loop_
_entity.id
_entity.type
_entity.pdbx_description
1 polymer ?
#
loop_
_entity_poly.entity_id
_entity_poly.type
_entity_poly.pdbx_seq_one_letter_code
_entity_poly.pdbx_strand_id
1 'polypeptide(L)'
;EALLKNDVISKEDCVKRLTTANINSNQFSALVCFTFNLGCGAYEDSSIRKKLNAGDIKGAANDFALFNKAGKTVLKGLVRRRKAERDLFCKSGGC
;
A
#
# COMPACT_ATOMS: atom_id res chain seq x y z
N GLU A 1 22.95 -9.89 -3.69
CA GLU A 1 21.55 -10.17 -3.28
C GLU A 1 21.20 -9.77 -1.83
N ALA A 2 22.08 -9.10 -1.07
CA ALA A 2 21.78 -8.65 0.31
C ALA A 2 21.04 -7.30 0.40
N LEU A 3 21.12 -6.47 -0.64
CA LEU A 3 20.50 -5.14 -0.68
C LEU A 3 18.97 -5.21 -0.76
N LEU A 4 18.41 -6.18 -1.49
CA LEU A 4 16.96 -6.31 -1.67
C LEU A 4 16.22 -6.74 -0.40
N LYS A 5 16.87 -7.58 0.44
CA LYS A 5 16.28 -8.09 1.68
C LYS A 5 16.18 -7.01 2.75
N ASN A 6 17.22 -6.19 2.91
CA ASN A 6 17.23 -5.10 3.87
C ASN A 6 16.20 -4.02 3.51
N ASP A 7 16.01 -3.74 2.21
CA ASP A 7 15.00 -2.78 1.76
C ASP A 7 13.58 -3.23 2.09
N VAL A 8 13.28 -4.52 1.91
CA VAL A 8 11.96 -5.08 2.24
C VAL A 8 11.69 -5.00 3.73
N ILE A 9 12.65 -5.38 4.58
CA ILE A 9 12.52 -5.31 6.05
C ILE A 9 12.18 -3.88 6.49
N SER A 10 12.89 -2.87 5.98
CA SER A 10 12.61 -1.47 6.28
C SER A 10 11.18 -1.04 5.90
N LYS A 11 10.63 -1.57 4.79
CA LYS A 11 9.25 -1.25 4.38
C LYS A 11 8.21 -2.01 5.19
N GLU A 12 8.48 -3.27 5.53
CA GLU A 12 7.63 -4.04 6.43
C GLU A 12 7.51 -3.38 7.79
N ASP A 13 8.63 -2.93 8.36
CA ASP A 13 8.65 -2.23 9.64
C ASP A 13 7.91 -0.89 9.57
N CYS A 14 8.07 -0.15 8.47
CA CYS A 14 7.28 1.06 8.21
C CYS A 14 5.77 0.77 8.22
N VAL A 15 5.33 -0.26 7.48
CA VAL A 15 3.90 -0.62 7.40
C VAL A 15 3.39 -1.07 8.76
N LYS A 16 4.15 -1.91 9.49
CA LYS A 16 3.80 -2.37 10.85
C LYS A 16 3.66 -1.20 11.83
N ARG A 17 4.60 -0.25 11.80
CA ARG A 17 4.62 0.91 12.71
C ARG A 17 3.44 1.86 12.46
N LEU A 18 3.07 2.05 11.19
CA LEU A 18 2.08 3.06 10.78
C LEU A 18 0.65 2.52 10.71
N THR A 19 0.47 1.21 10.61
CA THR A 19 -0.85 0.57 10.53
C THR A 19 -1.30 0.13 11.91
N THR A 20 -2.38 0.72 12.41
CA THR A 20 -2.94 0.41 13.72
C THR A 20 -4.17 -0.50 13.63
N ALA A 21 -4.76 -0.64 12.44
CA ALA A 21 -5.89 -1.52 12.21
C ALA A 21 -5.47 -2.99 12.16
N ASN A 22 -6.37 -3.87 12.56
CA ASN A 22 -6.17 -5.30 12.41
C ASN A 22 -6.34 -5.69 10.94
N ILE A 23 -5.27 -6.13 10.30
CA ILE A 23 -5.22 -6.45 8.88
C ILE A 23 -4.74 -7.88 8.64
N ASN A 24 -5.23 -8.50 7.59
CA ASN A 24 -4.80 -9.84 7.20
C ASN A 24 -3.47 -9.81 6.42
N SER A 25 -2.88 -10.99 6.20
CA SER A 25 -1.59 -11.11 5.50
C SER A 25 -1.62 -10.54 4.08
N ASN A 26 -2.72 -10.68 3.35
CA ASN A 26 -2.83 -10.16 1.98
C ASN A 26 -2.86 -8.63 1.95
N GLN A 27 -3.58 -8.02 2.89
CA GLN A 27 -3.61 -6.57 3.09
C GLN A 27 -2.21 -6.06 3.46
N PHE A 28 -1.53 -6.72 4.39
CA PHE A 28 -0.17 -6.38 4.77
C PHE A 28 0.79 -6.44 3.59
N SER A 29 0.80 -7.56 2.84
CA SER A 29 1.65 -7.72 1.66
C SER A 29 1.39 -6.66 0.59
N ALA A 30 0.12 -6.31 0.34
CA ALA A 30 -0.23 -5.24 -0.60
C ALA A 30 0.32 -3.87 -0.17
N LEU A 31 0.23 -3.54 1.12
CA LEU A 31 0.75 -2.28 1.68
C LEU A 31 2.29 -2.25 1.65
N VAL A 32 2.95 -3.38 1.86
CA VAL A 32 4.41 -3.50 1.72
C VAL A 32 4.82 -3.27 0.27
N CYS A 33 4.14 -3.87 -0.71
CA CYS A 33 4.40 -3.64 -2.13
C CYS A 33 4.20 -2.18 -2.54
N PHE A 34 3.15 -1.54 -2.03
CA PHE A 34 2.86 -0.11 -2.22
C PHE A 34 3.97 0.76 -1.64
N THR A 35 4.36 0.50 -0.39
CA THR A 35 5.40 1.23 0.35
C THR A 35 6.79 1.01 -0.26
N PHE A 36 7.05 -0.17 -0.85
CA PHE A 36 8.26 -0.42 -1.61
C PHE A 36 8.34 0.44 -2.87
N ASN A 37 7.21 0.71 -3.52
CA ASN A 37 7.18 1.52 -4.73
C ASN A 37 7.24 3.03 -4.48
N LEU A 38 6.58 3.52 -3.43
CA LEU A 38 6.42 4.96 -3.17
C LEU A 38 7.24 5.47 -1.99
N GLY A 39 7.73 4.58 -1.13
CA GLY A 39 8.44 4.92 0.09
C GLY A 39 7.53 5.04 1.31
N CYS A 40 8.16 5.07 2.49
CA CYS A 40 7.48 5.10 3.79
C CYS A 40 6.70 6.40 4.01
N GLY A 41 7.28 7.56 3.68
CA GLY A 41 6.60 8.85 3.84
C GLY A 41 5.34 8.97 2.98
N ALA A 42 5.36 8.43 1.76
CA ALA A 42 4.16 8.39 0.92
C ALA A 42 3.05 7.54 1.53
N TYR A 43 3.39 6.45 2.23
CA TYR A 43 2.41 5.64 2.96
C TYR A 43 1.91 6.36 4.23
N GLU A 44 2.80 7.00 4.98
CA GLU A 44 2.48 7.78 6.19
C GLU A 44 1.44 8.87 5.92
N ASP A 45 1.60 9.61 4.83
CA ASP A 45 0.69 10.68 4.43
C ASP A 45 -0.52 10.19 3.62
N SER A 46 -0.53 8.92 3.21
CA SER A 46 -1.56 8.38 2.33
C SER A 46 -2.94 8.41 2.97
N SER A 47 -3.96 8.65 2.13
CA SER A 47 -5.35 8.47 2.53
C SER A 47 -5.70 6.99 2.79
N ILE A 48 -4.97 6.05 2.17
CA ILE A 48 -5.05 4.61 2.43
C ILE A 48 -4.81 4.32 3.91
N ARG A 49 -3.67 4.75 4.47
CA ARG A 49 -3.35 4.55 5.90
C ARG A 49 -4.41 5.17 6.81
N LYS A 50 -4.81 6.42 6.52
CA LYS A 50 -5.79 7.16 7.32
C LYS A 50 -7.14 6.42 7.38
N LYS A 51 -7.66 5.98 6.23
CA LYS A 51 -8.91 5.22 6.13
C LYS A 51 -8.79 3.83 6.76
N LEU A 52 -7.69 3.14 6.49
CA LEU A 52 -7.43 1.82 7.04
C LEU A 52 -7.40 1.85 8.58
N ASN A 53 -6.66 2.79 9.18
CA ASN A 53 -6.59 2.95 10.63
C ASN A 53 -7.94 3.40 11.25
N ALA A 54 -8.81 4.04 10.46
CA ALA A 54 -10.18 4.36 10.86
C ALA A 54 -11.16 3.17 10.71
N GLY A 55 -10.70 2.01 10.23
CA GLY A 55 -11.51 0.83 9.98
C GLY A 55 -12.22 0.82 8.61
N ASP A 56 -12.04 1.86 7.79
CA ASP A 56 -12.58 1.93 6.43
C ASP A 56 -11.68 1.19 5.43
N ILE A 57 -11.76 -0.14 5.47
CA ILE A 57 -10.95 -1.03 4.62
C ILE A 57 -11.32 -0.85 3.14
N LYS A 58 -12.61 -0.69 2.83
CA LYS A 58 -13.09 -0.53 1.45
C LYS A 58 -12.67 0.80 0.86
N GLY A 59 -12.76 1.88 1.62
CA GLY A 59 -12.25 3.19 1.22
C GLY A 59 -10.74 3.21 1.05
N ALA A 60 -10.00 2.51 1.92
CA ALA A 60 -8.56 2.34 1.77
C ALA A 60 -8.22 1.61 0.46
N ALA A 61 -8.95 0.55 0.11
CA ALA A 61 -8.77 -0.18 -1.15
C ALA A 61 -9.02 0.69 -2.40
N ASN A 62 -10.05 1.54 -2.37
CA ASN A 62 -10.36 2.43 -3.49
C ASN A 62 -9.26 3.48 -3.71
N ASP A 63 -8.61 3.93 -2.63
CA ASP A 63 -7.61 4.98 -2.68
C ASP A 63 -6.30 4.57 -3.35
N PHE A 64 -6.01 3.28 -3.52
CA PHE A 64 -4.87 2.82 -4.31
C PHE A 64 -4.83 3.44 -5.71
N ALA A 65 -6.00 3.63 -6.34
CA ALA A 65 -6.10 4.19 -7.68
C ALA A 65 -5.63 5.66 -7.76
N LEU A 66 -5.59 6.38 -6.64
CA LEU A 66 -5.15 7.78 -6.58
C LEU A 66 -3.62 7.91 -6.74
N PHE A 67 -2.88 6.87 -6.37
CA PHE A 67 -1.41 6.85 -6.39
C PHE A 67 -0.85 6.33 -7.72
N ASN A 68 -1.35 6.89 -8.83
CA ASN A 68 -1.02 6.49 -10.21
C ASN A 68 -0.19 7.53 -10.98
N LYS A 69 0.22 8.61 -10.31
CA LYS A 69 0.92 9.74 -10.93
C LYS A 69 2.40 9.75 -10.55
N ALA A 70 3.23 10.19 -11.48
CA ALA A 70 4.59 10.65 -11.20
C ALA A 70 4.69 12.09 -11.69
N GLY A 71 5.02 13.02 -10.78
CA GLY A 71 4.87 14.45 -11.04
C GLY A 71 3.42 14.80 -11.37
N LYS A 72 3.18 15.43 -12.53
CA LYS A 72 1.83 15.83 -12.98
C LYS A 72 1.16 14.82 -13.93
N THR A 73 1.85 13.73 -14.26
CA THR A 73 1.41 12.80 -15.31
C THR A 73 0.96 11.46 -14.73
N VAL A 74 -0.19 10.97 -15.17
CA VAL A 74 -0.67 9.61 -14.88
C VAL A 74 0.15 8.61 -15.70
N LEU A 75 0.76 7.63 -15.04
CA LEU A 75 1.54 6.59 -15.70
C LEU A 75 0.72 5.30 -15.80
N LYS A 76 0.53 4.79 -17.03
CA LYS A 76 -0.20 3.53 -17.28
C LYS A 76 0.39 2.35 -16.49
N GLY A 77 1.71 2.31 -16.31
CA GLY A 77 2.39 1.30 -15.49
C GLY A 77 1.96 1.36 -14.02
N LEU A 78 1.85 2.56 -13.44
CA LEU A 78 1.38 2.73 -12.07
C LEU A 78 -0.10 2.37 -11.94
N VAL A 79 -0.95 2.71 -12.91
CA VAL A 79 -2.37 2.29 -12.91
C VAL A 79 -2.49 0.76 -12.80
N ARG A 80 -1.75 0.03 -13.64
CA ARG A 80 -1.74 -1.45 -13.60
C ARG A 80 -1.24 -1.99 -12.27
N ARG A 81 -0.17 -1.39 -11.73
CA ARG A 81 0.42 -1.78 -10.45
C ARG A 81 -0.53 -1.55 -9.27
N ARG A 82 -1.14 -0.36 -9.18
CA ARG A 82 -2.13 -0.02 -8.14
C ARG A 82 -3.34 -0.94 -8.19
N LYS A 83 -3.79 -1.32 -9.39
CA LYS A 83 -4.87 -2.30 -9.55
C LYS A 83 -4.47 -3.66 -8.98
N ALA A 84 -3.27 -4.16 -9.27
CA ALA A 84 -2.79 -5.44 -8.74
C ALA A 84 -2.64 -5.43 -7.20
N GLU A 85 -2.12 -4.33 -6.64
CA GLU A 85 -2.00 -4.14 -5.18
C GLU A 85 -3.37 -4.10 -4.51
N ARG A 86 -4.34 -3.38 -5.08
CA ARG A 86 -5.74 -3.38 -4.61
C ARG A 86 -6.36 -4.78 -4.70
N ASP A 87 -6.20 -5.45 -5.83
CA ASP A 87 -6.78 -6.78 -6.06
C ASP A 87 -6.18 -7.80 -5.05
N LEU A 88 -4.89 -7.68 -4.71
CA LEU A 88 -4.26 -8.44 -3.62
C LEU A 88 -4.84 -8.06 -2.25
N PHE A 89 -4.97 -6.77 -1.95
CA PHE A 89 -5.53 -6.26 -0.70
C PHE A 89 -6.95 -6.78 -0.44
N CYS A 90 -7.76 -6.96 -1.49
CA CYS A 90 -9.13 -7.46 -1.41
C CYS A 90 -9.28 -8.98 -1.57
N LYS A 91 -8.21 -9.73 -1.88
CA LYS A 91 -8.26 -11.15 -2.28
C LYS A 91 -8.91 -12.11 -1.28
N SER A 92 -8.97 -11.75 0.01
CA SER A 92 -9.57 -12.59 1.07
C SER A 92 -10.88 -12.05 1.64
N GLY A 93 -11.68 -11.36 0.83
CA GLY A 93 -12.98 -10.80 1.27
C GLY A 93 -12.86 -9.58 2.18
N GLY A 94 -11.69 -8.93 2.19
CA GLY A 94 -11.44 -7.70 2.94
C GLY A 94 -12.01 -6.45 2.27
N CYS A 95 -12.52 -6.58 1.05
CA CYS A 95 -13.33 -5.62 0.33
C CYS A 95 -14.39 -6.42 -0.46
#